data_AF-A0A4Q6B5U4-F1
#
_entry.id   AF-A0A4Q6B5U4-F1
#
_cell.length_a   1.000
_cell.length_b   1.000
_cell.length_c   1.000
_cell.angle_alpha   90.00
_cell.angle_beta   90.00
_cell.angle_gamma   90.00
#
_symmetry.space_group_name_H-M   'P 1'
#
loop_
_entity.id
_entity.type
_entity.pdbx_description
1 polymer ?
#
loop_
_entity_poly.entity_id
_entity_poly.type
_entity_poly.pdbx_seq_one_letter_code
_entity_poly.pdbx_strand_id
1 'polypeptide(L)'
;MKICFRHGRTYSQEGLVESSLSKSQLRVLAEAMVKSDPSRVGYFPAFEIMMDELRDYRFYARDMIHPSEQAIDYIWDRFLQTYFTPEARRFVDVWQKIKARLDHRPINPRSPQHKKFLLLLQKDLEEFAGPFCEDERSEIQQRLRVFDSI
;
A
#
# COMPACT_ATOMS: atom_id res chain seq x y z
N MET A 1 -7.71 9.95 3.89
CA MET A 1 -9.14 10.30 4.08
C MET A 1 -9.40 10.45 5.58
N LYS A 2 -9.38 11.68 6.10
CA LYS A 2 -9.64 11.96 7.52
C LYS A 2 -11.14 11.96 7.75
N ILE A 3 -11.67 10.89 8.35
CA ILE A 3 -13.04 10.90 8.85
C ILE A 3 -13.03 11.74 10.14
N CYS A 4 -13.60 12.94 10.05
CA CYS A 4 -13.72 13.87 11.16
C CYS A 4 -14.79 13.35 12.12
N PHE A 5 -14.37 12.76 13.24
CA PHE A 5 -15.25 12.35 14.33
C PHE A 5 -15.71 13.59 15.11
N ARG A 6 -16.93 14.07 14.85
CA ARG A 6 -17.63 14.95 15.80
C ARG A 6 -18.04 14.10 17.01
N HIS A 7 -17.48 14.44 18.15
CA HIS A 7 -17.85 14.01 19.51
C HIS A 7 -17.54 12.55 19.86
N GLY A 8 -16.63 12.40 20.82
CA GLY A 8 -16.10 11.13 21.34
C GLY A 8 -17.19 10.15 21.77
N ARG A 9 -17.49 9.20 20.89
CA ARG A 9 -18.22 7.97 21.22
C ARG A 9 -17.31 6.82 20.87
N THR A 10 -16.87 6.10 21.89
CA THR A 10 -16.18 4.81 21.75
C THR A 10 -17.07 3.84 20.98
N TYR A 11 -16.44 2.90 20.28
CA TYR A 11 -17.05 1.80 19.51
C TYR A 11 -17.81 0.82 20.44
N SER A 12 -18.77 1.32 21.22
CA SER A 12 -19.75 0.50 21.92
C SER A 12 -20.88 0.15 20.94
N GLN A 13 -21.62 -0.91 21.26
CA GLN A 13 -22.47 -1.73 20.39
C GLN A 13 -23.37 -1.00 19.35
N GLU A 14 -23.73 0.26 19.57
CA GLU A 14 -24.46 1.09 18.60
C GLU A 14 -23.67 1.31 17.30
N GLY A 15 -22.34 1.46 17.40
CA GLY A 15 -21.47 1.63 16.22
C GLY A 15 -21.38 0.38 15.34
N LEU A 16 -21.63 -0.82 15.87
CA LEU A 16 -21.61 -2.08 15.11
C LEU A 16 -22.82 -2.21 14.18
N VAL A 17 -24.01 -1.84 14.67
CA VAL A 17 -25.25 -1.88 13.91
C VAL A 17 -25.22 -0.81 12.82
N GLU A 18 -24.83 0.41 13.17
CA GLU A 18 -24.67 1.51 12.19
C GLU A 18 -23.59 1.19 11.15
N SER A 19 -22.48 0.56 11.57
CA SER A 19 -21.43 0.12 10.66
C SER A 19 -21.92 -0.97 9.70
N SER A 20 -22.68 -1.95 10.19
CA SER A 20 -23.25 -3.01 9.36
C SER A 20 -24.25 -2.47 8.35
N LEU A 21 -25.10 -1.52 8.76
CA LEU A 21 -26.04 -0.85 7.88
C LEU A 21 -25.31 -0.02 6.81
N SER A 22 -24.30 0.75 7.22
CA SER A 22 -23.52 1.58 6.29
C SER A 22 -22.78 0.71 5.25
N LYS A 23 -22.20 -0.42 5.68
CA LYS A 23 -21.51 -1.37 4.80
C LYS A 23 -22.48 -2.05 3.83
N SER A 24 -23.67 -2.44 4.28
CA SER A 24 -24.67 -3.05 3.39
C SER A 24 -25.16 -2.08 2.32
N GLN A 25 -25.40 -0.81 2.70
CA GLN A 25 -25.74 0.25 1.75
C GLN A 25 -24.65 0.48 0.70
N LEU A 26 -23.38 0.56 1.14
CA LEU A 26 -22.25 0.68 0.21
C LEU A 26 -22.17 -0.51 -0.74
N ARG A 27 -22.43 -1.74 -0.27
CA ARG A 27 -22.40 -2.94 -1.11
C ARG A 27 -23.52 -2.96 -2.14
N VAL A 28 -24.73 -2.55 -1.76
CA VAL A 28 -25.88 -2.41 -2.66
C VAL A 28 -25.60 -1.34 -3.72
N LEU A 29 -25.04 -0.19 -3.31
CA LEU A 29 -24.68 0.87 -4.24
C LEU A 29 -23.59 0.42 -5.22
N ALA A 30 -22.54 -0.23 -4.73
CA ALA A 30 -21.47 -0.76 -5.58
C ALA A 30 -22.02 -1.75 -6.62
N GLU A 31 -22.92 -2.64 -6.20
CA GLU A 31 -23.61 -3.57 -7.10
C GLU A 31 -24.43 -2.84 -8.17
N ALA A 32 -25.19 -1.81 -7.78
CA ALA A 32 -25.98 -1.01 -8.70
C ALA A 32 -25.09 -0.26 -9.71
N MET A 33 -23.94 0.27 -9.27
CA MET A 33 -22.98 0.95 -10.15
C MET A 33 -22.37 -0.01 -11.18
N VAL A 34 -21.95 -1.21 -10.75
CA VAL A 34 -21.44 -2.24 -11.66
C VAL A 34 -22.51 -2.64 -12.67
N LYS A 35 -23.78 -2.80 -12.27
CA LYS A 35 -24.88 -3.11 -13.19
C LYS A 35 -25.18 -1.98 -14.17
N SER A 36 -24.97 -0.73 -13.78
CA SER A 36 -25.24 0.43 -14.63
C SER A 36 -24.22 0.62 -15.76
N ASP A 37 -22.94 0.28 -15.51
CA ASP A 37 -21.87 0.36 -16.51
C ASP A 37 -20.85 -0.77 -16.30
N PRO A 38 -21.22 -2.03 -16.65
CA PRO A 38 -20.36 -3.19 -16.41
C PRO A 38 -19.09 -3.16 -17.27
N SER A 39 -19.04 -2.34 -18.31
CA SER A 39 -17.88 -2.20 -19.18
C SER A 39 -16.75 -1.36 -18.57
N ARG A 40 -17.08 -0.47 -17.63
CA ARG A 40 -16.13 0.51 -17.06
C ARG A 40 -16.01 0.43 -15.55
N VAL A 41 -17.00 -0.15 -14.87
CA VAL A 41 -17.05 -0.24 -13.42
C VAL A 41 -16.92 -1.70 -12.98
N GLY A 42 -15.90 -1.97 -12.20
CA GLY A 42 -15.70 -3.26 -11.54
C GLY A 42 -15.77 -3.12 -10.02
N TYR A 43 -16.17 -4.20 -9.34
CA TYR A 43 -16.11 -4.31 -7.90
C TYR A 43 -15.01 -5.31 -7.50
N PHE A 44 -14.10 -4.86 -6.65
CA PHE A 44 -13.09 -5.74 -6.05
C PHE A 44 -13.54 -6.19 -4.65
N PRO A 45 -13.63 -7.49 -4.38
CA PRO A 45 -14.23 -8.02 -3.15
C PRO A 45 -13.27 -7.98 -1.93
N ALA A 46 -12.63 -6.84 -1.67
CA ALA A 46 -11.70 -6.72 -0.54
C ALA A 46 -12.38 -6.94 0.83
N PHE A 47 -13.63 -6.50 0.97
CA PHE A 47 -14.40 -6.67 2.20
C PHE A 47 -14.74 -8.15 2.42
N GLU A 48 -15.22 -8.84 1.39
CA GLU A 48 -15.53 -10.26 1.44
C GLU A 48 -14.28 -11.10 1.69
N ILE A 49 -13.15 -10.80 1.05
CA ILE A 49 -11.86 -11.46 1.35
C ILE A 49 -11.53 -11.32 2.84
N MET A 50 -11.69 -10.12 3.42
CA MET A 50 -11.43 -9.90 4.84
C MET A 50 -12.39 -10.70 5.74
N MET A 51 -13.67 -10.73 5.40
CA MET A 51 -14.71 -11.35 6.21
C MET A 51 -14.76 -12.87 6.09
N ASP A 52 -14.42 -13.42 4.93
CA ASP A 52 -14.60 -14.84 4.60
C ASP A 52 -13.28 -15.61 4.57
N GLU A 53 -12.21 -15.04 4.03
CA GLU A 53 -10.89 -15.71 3.93
C GLU A 53 -9.97 -15.36 5.13
N LEU A 54 -9.99 -14.11 5.59
CA LEU A 54 -9.06 -13.58 6.60
C LEU A 54 -9.70 -13.32 7.98
N ARG A 55 -10.67 -14.17 8.37
CA ARG A 55 -11.45 -13.97 9.60
C ARG A 55 -10.65 -14.17 10.90
N ASP A 56 -9.56 -14.91 10.86
CA ASP A 56 -8.74 -15.21 12.05
C ASP A 56 -8.19 -13.91 12.67
N TYR A 57 -8.21 -13.82 14.00
CA TYR A 57 -7.73 -12.66 14.76
C TYR A 57 -6.29 -12.23 14.41
N ARG A 58 -5.44 -13.13 13.93
CA ARG A 58 -4.08 -12.81 13.46
C ARG A 58 -4.05 -11.81 12.30
N PHE A 59 -5.15 -11.72 11.55
CA PHE A 59 -5.30 -10.81 10.42
C PHE A 59 -5.83 -9.45 10.84
N TYR A 60 -6.04 -9.22 12.13
CA TYR A 60 -6.39 -7.92 12.68
C TYR A 60 -5.18 -7.31 13.39
N ALA A 61 -5.06 -5.99 13.30
CA ALA A 61 -4.10 -5.21 14.06
C ALA A 61 -4.43 -5.27 15.56
N ARG A 62 -3.55 -4.71 16.40
CA ARG A 62 -3.71 -4.71 17.86
C ARG A 62 -5.01 -4.09 18.37
N ASP A 63 -5.64 -3.22 17.58
CA ASP A 63 -6.93 -2.62 17.92
C ASP A 63 -8.14 -3.51 17.59
N MET A 64 -7.91 -4.69 16.99
CA MET A 64 -8.93 -5.68 16.63
C MET A 64 -9.97 -5.17 15.63
N ILE A 65 -9.72 -4.05 14.95
CA ILE A 65 -10.66 -3.40 14.03
C ILE A 65 -10.01 -3.25 12.65
N HIS A 66 -8.74 -2.89 12.60
CA HIS A 66 -8.03 -2.71 11.34
C HIS A 66 -7.38 -4.02 10.87
N PRO A 67 -7.22 -4.23 9.55
CA PRO A 67 -6.44 -5.34 9.05
C PRO A 67 -4.97 -5.21 9.48
N SER A 68 -4.32 -6.34 9.77
CA SER A 68 -2.88 -6.41 9.99
C SER A 68 -2.13 -6.21 8.67
N GLU A 69 -0.82 -5.91 8.73
CA GLU A 69 0.02 -5.78 7.53
C GLU A 69 -0.07 -7.03 6.65
N GLN A 70 -0.06 -8.22 7.27
CA GLN A 70 -0.23 -9.49 6.55
C GLN A 70 -1.55 -9.56 5.77
N ALA A 71 -2.65 -9.06 6.34
CA ALA A 71 -3.94 -9.05 5.66
C ALA A 71 -3.97 -8.04 4.52
N ILE A 72 -3.35 -6.87 4.72
CA ILE A 72 -3.20 -5.83 3.69
C ILE A 72 -2.41 -6.40 2.51
N ASP A 73 -1.27 -7.04 2.76
CA ASP A 73 -0.42 -7.64 1.74
C ASP A 73 -1.16 -8.71 0.94
N TYR A 74 -1.95 -9.55 1.63
CA TYR A 74 -2.75 -10.57 0.98
C TYR A 74 -3.81 -9.98 0.03
N ILE A 75 -4.56 -8.99 0.50
CA ILE A 75 -5.58 -8.31 -0.31
C ILE A 75 -4.92 -7.58 -1.48
N TRP A 76 -3.74 -6.99 -1.27
CA TRP A 76 -2.98 -6.32 -2.32
C TRP A 76 -2.51 -7.29 -3.40
N ASP A 77 -2.00 -8.47 -3.04
CA ASP A 77 -1.61 -9.49 -4.00
C ASP A 77 -2.81 -9.97 -4.85
N ARG A 78 -3.97 -10.21 -4.22
CA ARG A 78 -5.22 -10.53 -4.93
C ARG A 78 -5.63 -9.42 -5.89
N PHE A 79 -5.48 -8.16 -5.48
CA PHE A 79 -5.81 -7.00 -6.32
C PHE A 79 -4.92 -6.93 -7.56
N LEU A 80 -3.61 -7.10 -7.39
CA LEU A 80 -2.65 -7.16 -8.50
C LEU A 80 -2.96 -8.33 -9.45
N GLN A 81 -3.30 -9.50 -8.91
CA GLN A 81 -3.66 -10.65 -9.73
C GLN A 81 -4.92 -10.41 -10.57
N THR A 82 -5.87 -9.65 -10.03
CA THR A 82 -7.17 -9.39 -10.67
C THR A 82 -7.08 -8.32 -11.76
N TYR A 83 -6.37 -7.22 -11.51
CA TYR A 83 -6.42 -6.05 -12.40
C TYR A 83 -5.14 -5.78 -13.19
N PHE A 84 -4.00 -6.36 -12.80
CA PHE A 84 -2.73 -6.02 -13.43
C PHE A 84 -2.36 -7.08 -14.46
N THR A 85 -1.87 -6.62 -15.61
CA THR A 85 -1.27 -7.50 -16.61
C THR A 85 0.04 -8.10 -16.05
N PRO A 86 0.54 -9.22 -16.62
CA PRO A 86 1.82 -9.79 -16.21
C PRO A 86 2.98 -8.77 -16.26
N GLU A 87 2.97 -7.86 -17.23
CA GLU A 87 3.96 -6.80 -17.38
C GLU A 87 3.85 -5.78 -16.24
N ALA A 88 2.62 -5.35 -15.92
CA ALA A 88 2.37 -4.42 -14.83
C ALA A 88 2.73 -5.03 -13.46
N ARG A 89 2.50 -6.34 -13.27
CA ARG A 89 2.95 -7.04 -12.06
C ARG A 89 4.47 -7.07 -11.93
N ARG A 90 5.19 -7.41 -13.01
CA ARG A 90 6.66 -7.36 -13.03
C ARG A 90 7.19 -5.97 -12.71
N PHE A 91 6.54 -4.93 -13.23
CA PHE A 91 6.87 -3.54 -12.91
C PHE A 91 6.74 -3.27 -11.40
N VAL A 92 5.61 -3.64 -10.80
CA VAL A 92 5.37 -3.48 -9.36
C VAL A 92 6.41 -4.25 -8.53
N ASP A 93 6.75 -5.47 -8.90
CA ASP A 93 7.75 -6.29 -8.18
C ASP A 93 9.14 -5.65 -8.16
N VAL A 94 9.57 -5.09 -9.31
CA VAL A 94 10.86 -4.39 -9.40
C VAL A 94 10.82 -3.10 -8.59
N TRP A 95 9.72 -2.35 -8.69
CA TRP A 95 9.53 -1.12 -7.94
C TRP A 95 9.58 -1.35 -6.43
N GLN A 96 8.86 -2.35 -5.92
CA GLN A 96 8.84 -2.68 -4.49
C GLN A 96 10.24 -2.98 -3.95
N LYS A 97 11.08 -3.68 -4.72
CA LYS A 97 12.48 -3.94 -4.33
C LYS A 97 13.31 -2.67 -4.25
N ILE A 98 13.15 -1.76 -5.21
CA ILE A 98 13.86 -0.47 -5.21
C ILE A 98 13.39 0.36 -4.02
N LYS A 99 12.08 0.45 -3.78
CA LYS A 99 11.51 1.22 -2.68
C LYS A 99 11.95 0.69 -1.32
N ALA A 100 11.90 -0.63 -1.11
CA ALA A 100 12.38 -1.25 0.12
C ALA A 100 13.87 -0.96 0.40
N ARG A 101 14.70 -0.92 -0.65
CA ARG A 101 16.11 -0.54 -0.52
C ARG A 101 16.29 0.94 -0.18
N LEU A 102 15.44 1.82 -0.73
CA LEU A 102 15.48 3.25 -0.43
C LEU A 102 15.06 3.54 1.01
N ASP A 103 14.03 2.86 1.51
CA ASP A 103 13.49 3.03 2.87
C ASP A 103 14.41 2.44 3.95
N HIS A 104 15.37 1.59 3.57
CA HIS A 104 16.33 1.01 4.50
C HIS A 104 17.18 2.09 5.18
N ARG A 105 17.12 2.15 6.52
CA ARG A 105 17.89 3.10 7.33
C ARG A 105 19.31 2.57 7.60
N PRO A 106 20.37 3.21 7.09
CA PRO A 106 21.75 2.76 7.30
C PRO A 106 22.21 2.96 8.75
N ILE A 107 22.92 1.98 9.31
CA ILE A 107 23.52 2.06 10.65
C ILE A 107 24.65 3.09 10.70
N ASN A 108 25.50 3.13 9.66
CA ASN A 108 26.55 4.14 9.50
C ASN A 108 26.39 4.89 8.16
N PRO A 109 25.66 6.03 8.17
CA PRO A 109 25.37 6.82 6.98
C PRO A 109 26.59 7.47 6.31
N ARG A 110 27.75 7.53 6.98
CA ARG A 110 28.98 8.13 6.42
C ARG A 110 30.04 7.10 6.04
N SER A 111 29.68 5.83 6.00
CA SER A 111 30.61 4.76 5.61
C SER A 111 30.82 4.71 4.08
N PRO A 112 32.03 4.36 3.60
CA PRO A 112 32.27 4.10 2.17
C PRO A 112 31.35 3.02 1.59
N GLN A 113 30.97 2.03 2.39
CA GLN A 113 30.02 0.98 2.03
C GLN A 113 28.63 1.56 1.75
N HIS A 114 28.17 2.51 2.57
CA HIS A 114 26.90 3.18 2.33
C HIS A 114 26.92 4.04 1.05
N LYS A 115 28.03 4.76 0.78
CA LYS A 115 28.21 5.49 -0.49
C LYS A 115 28.09 4.54 -1.70
N LYS A 116 28.78 3.38 -1.65
CA LYS A 116 28.69 2.36 -2.71
C LYS A 116 27.27 1.82 -2.88
N PHE A 117 26.56 1.59 -1.79
CA PHE A 117 25.16 1.16 -1.81
C PHE A 117 24.24 2.19 -2.50
N LEU A 118 24.39 3.48 -2.18
CA LEU A 118 23.59 4.56 -2.79
C LEU A 118 23.86 4.68 -4.29
N LEU A 119 25.11 4.53 -4.74
CA LEU A 119 25.46 4.55 -6.18
C LEU A 119 24.85 3.36 -6.93
N LEU A 120 24.84 2.16 -6.32
CA LEU A 120 24.16 1.00 -6.90
C LEU A 120 22.65 1.24 -6.97
N LEU A 121 22.05 1.77 -5.91
CA LEU A 121 20.62 2.09 -5.88
C LEU A 121 20.24 3.15 -6.92
N GLN A 122 21.08 4.16 -7.12
CA GLN A 122 20.92 5.16 -8.18
C GLN A 122 20.90 4.49 -9.56
N LYS A 123 21.88 3.62 -9.82
CA LYS A 123 21.97 2.90 -11.10
C LYS A 123 20.73 2.03 -11.34
N ASP A 124 20.27 1.29 -10.33
CA ASP A 124 19.07 0.45 -10.44
C ASP A 124 17.81 1.30 -10.73
N LEU A 125 17.72 2.50 -10.17
CA LEU A 125 16.62 3.44 -10.42
C LEU A 125 16.69 4.07 -11.82
N GLU A 126 17.88 4.29 -12.36
CA GLU A 126 18.11 4.73 -13.73
C GLU A 126 17.73 3.64 -14.74
N GLU A 127 18.12 2.39 -14.48
CA GLU A 127 17.76 1.22 -15.31
C GLU A 127 16.26 0.91 -15.28
N PHE A 128 15.60 1.12 -14.15
CA PHE A 128 14.15 0.94 -14.02
C PHE A 128 13.36 1.90 -14.93
N ALA A 129 13.89 3.12 -15.16
CA ALA A 129 13.32 4.14 -16.05
C ALA A 129 11.80 4.36 -15.89
N GLY A 130 11.27 4.14 -14.68
CA GLY A 130 9.85 4.27 -14.38
C GLY A 130 9.39 5.72 -14.57
N PRO A 131 8.16 5.95 -15.09
CA PRO A 131 7.56 7.26 -15.03
C PRO A 131 7.34 7.64 -13.55
N PHE A 132 7.59 8.89 -13.19
CA PHE A 132 7.37 9.45 -11.84
C PHE A 132 8.36 9.00 -10.74
N CYS A 133 9.66 8.97 -11.04
CA CYS A 133 10.71 8.70 -10.04
C CYS A 133 11.58 9.93 -9.71
N GLU A 134 11.12 11.16 -10.01
CA GLU A 134 11.90 12.38 -9.75
C GLU A 134 12.21 12.59 -8.26
N ASP A 135 11.25 12.25 -7.39
CA ASP A 135 11.39 12.40 -5.95
C ASP A 135 12.44 11.44 -5.39
N GLU A 136 12.38 10.15 -5.76
CA GLU A 136 13.35 9.15 -5.34
C GLU A 136 14.76 9.46 -5.85
N ARG A 137 14.89 9.95 -7.08
CA ARG A 137 16.18 10.40 -7.63
C ARG A 137 16.74 11.56 -6.82
N SER A 138 15.89 12.53 -6.49
CA SER A 138 16.27 13.69 -5.68
C SER A 138 16.70 13.29 -4.28
N GLU A 139 16.00 12.33 -3.66
CA GLU A 139 16.34 11.79 -2.35
C GLU A 139 17.71 11.10 -2.33
N ILE A 140 17.98 10.23 -3.31
CA ILE A 140 19.29 9.55 -3.41
C ILE A 140 20.41 10.57 -3.61
N GLN A 141 20.21 11.56 -4.47
CA GLN A 141 21.18 12.64 -4.68
C GLN A 141 21.43 13.43 -3.39
N GLN A 142 20.39 13.75 -2.62
CA GLN A 142 20.54 14.43 -1.34
C GLN A 142 21.35 13.61 -0.34
N ARG A 143 21.13 12.29 -0.27
CA ARG A 143 21.90 11.38 0.59
C ARG A 143 23.36 11.27 0.14
N LEU A 144 23.64 11.33 -1.16
CA LEU A 144 25.00 11.31 -1.71
C LEU A 144 25.79 12.60 -1.43
N ARG A 145 25.15 13.78 -1.44
CA ARG A 145 25.82 15.07 -1.15
C ARG A 145 26.54 15.11 0.19
N VAL A 146 26.09 14.33 1.18
CA VAL A 146 26.72 14.22 2.51
C VAL A 146 28.17 13.74 2.41
N PHE A 147 28.53 13.01 1.35
CA PHE A 147 29.87 12.48 1.13
C PHE A 147 30.79 13.41 0.32
N ASP A 148 30.25 14.44 -0.33
CA ASP A 148 31.05 15.41 -1.12
C ASP A 148 31.48 16.61 -0.25
N SER A 149 30.97 16.68 0.98
CA SER A 149 31.23 17.73 1.97
C SER A 149 32.36 17.37 2.97
N ILE A 150 33.14 16.33 2.66
CA ILE A 150 34.26 15.78 3.45
C ILE A 150 35.48 15.76 2.55
#